data_AF-A0A2H1FMA9-F1
#
_entry.id   AF-A0A2H1FMA9-F1
#
_cell.length_a   1.000
_cell.length_b   1.000
_cell.length_c   1.000
_cell.angle_alpha   90.00
_cell.angle_beta   90.00
_cell.angle_gamma   90.00
#
_symmetry.space_group_name_H-M   'P 1'
#
loop_
_entity.id
_entity.type
_entity.pdbx_description
1 polymer ?
#
loop_
_entity_poly.entity_id
_entity_poly.type
_entity_poly.pdbx_seq_one_letter_code
_entity_poly.pdbx_strand_id
1 'polypeptide(L)'
;MAGLDAPKDQPFGLSEDLSKTLTSHTETFALSGLGRCAYQPARHNMPSLASDDAINDERLKSALWYAVGKIVDEVTLSQGLNASPHFIGGLSELVAAKISAVSTDLEAFAQHDGRTTIGSKDVLLLARNNEALRAALQEKADEMKAKDKRAVR
;
A
#
# COMPACT_ATOMS: atom_id res chain seq x y z
N MET A 1 -17.11 -50.31 -0.86
CA MET A 1 -16.37 -49.37 -1.73
C MET A 1 -16.40 -48.03 -1.01
N ALA A 2 -15.34 -47.72 -0.28
CA ALA A 2 -15.28 -46.60 0.65
C ALA A 2 -14.55 -45.41 0.00
N GLY A 3 -15.12 -44.22 0.19
CA GLY A 3 -14.39 -42.95 0.30
C GLY A 3 -14.09 -42.19 -0.99
N LEU A 4 -14.71 -41.01 -1.15
CA LEU A 4 -14.05 -39.71 -0.88
C LEU A 4 -15.03 -38.57 -1.21
N ASP A 5 -15.95 -38.30 -0.28
CA ASP A 5 -16.62 -37.02 -0.19
C ASP A 5 -15.62 -35.99 0.36
N ALA A 6 -15.29 -34.99 -0.45
CA ALA A 6 -14.51 -33.84 -0.02
C ALA A 6 -15.39 -32.90 0.81
N PRO A 7 -15.03 -32.56 2.05
CA PRO A 7 -15.78 -31.58 2.82
C PRO A 7 -15.58 -30.19 2.23
N LYS A 8 -16.65 -29.63 1.67
CA LYS A 8 -16.84 -28.19 1.52
C LYS A 8 -17.14 -27.61 2.90
N ASP A 9 -16.79 -26.35 3.09
CA ASP A 9 -17.12 -25.51 4.25
C ASP A 9 -16.22 -25.66 5.49
N GLN A 10 -15.05 -25.02 5.41
CA GLN A 10 -14.44 -24.41 6.60
C GLN A 10 -14.58 -22.88 6.48
N PRO A 11 -15.17 -22.18 7.47
CA PRO A 11 -15.11 -20.74 7.52
C PRO A 11 -13.66 -20.33 7.83
N PHE A 12 -13.04 -19.56 6.92
CA PHE A 12 -11.73 -18.95 7.08
C PHE A 12 -11.76 -17.91 8.21
N GLY A 13 -11.72 -18.37 9.46
CA GLY A 13 -11.49 -17.55 10.65
C GLY A 13 -10.00 -17.32 10.87
N LEU A 14 -9.34 -16.59 9.96
CA LEU A 14 -7.89 -16.33 10.01
C LEU A 14 -7.50 -14.85 9.90
N SER A 15 -8.46 -13.92 9.83
CA SER A 15 -8.16 -12.50 9.65
C SER A 15 -7.81 -11.74 10.93
N GLU A 16 -8.12 -12.26 12.13
CA GLU A 16 -7.95 -11.50 13.38
C GLU A 16 -6.63 -11.75 14.13
N ASP A 17 -5.95 -12.88 13.89
CA ASP A 17 -4.76 -13.27 14.66
C ASP A 17 -3.41 -12.92 14.01
N LEU A 18 -3.35 -12.79 12.67
CA LEU A 18 -2.12 -12.38 11.98
C LEU A 18 -1.78 -10.90 12.21
N SER A 19 -2.78 -10.04 12.42
CA SER A 19 -2.59 -8.62 12.73
C SER A 19 -1.94 -8.40 14.11
N LYS A 20 -2.33 -9.20 15.11
CA LYS A 20 -1.86 -9.09 16.50
C LYS A 20 -0.44 -9.63 16.70
N THR A 21 0.01 -10.55 15.85
CA THR A 21 1.34 -11.17 15.94
C THR A 21 2.43 -10.38 15.22
N LEU A 22 2.09 -9.52 14.25
CA LEU A 22 3.04 -8.66 13.54
C LEU A 22 3.36 -7.35 14.27
N THR A 23 2.49 -6.89 15.16
CA THR A 23 2.66 -5.63 15.92
C THR A 23 3.46 -5.78 17.21
N SER A 24 3.62 -7.00 17.75
CA SER A 24 4.30 -7.20 19.04
C SER A 24 5.83 -7.21 18.98
N HIS A 25 6.45 -7.12 17.79
CA HIS A 25 7.90 -7.36 17.64
C HIS A 25 8.74 -6.13 17.25
N THR A 26 8.15 -4.92 17.18
CA THR A 26 8.87 -3.68 16.82
C THR A 26 9.07 -2.70 17.99
N GLU A 27 8.66 -3.01 19.22
CA GLU A 27 8.68 -2.05 20.36
C GLU A 27 9.80 -2.27 21.40
N THR A 28 10.99 -2.76 21.03
CA THR A 28 12.07 -2.94 22.03
C THR A 28 13.44 -2.40 21.63
N PHE A 29 13.52 -1.47 20.67
CA PHE A 29 14.82 -0.92 20.29
C PHE A 29 14.73 0.57 19.95
N ALA A 30 14.76 1.44 20.96
CA ALA A 30 15.51 2.71 20.97
C ALA A 30 15.05 3.65 22.10
N LEU A 31 15.52 3.44 23.33
CA LEU A 31 15.67 4.54 24.30
C LEU A 31 16.90 4.30 25.18
N SER A 32 18.07 4.71 24.69
CA SER A 32 19.27 4.87 25.51
C SER A 32 20.10 6.02 24.95
N GLY A 33 19.93 7.20 25.55
CA GLY A 33 20.91 8.28 25.49
C GLY A 33 20.95 9.06 24.17
N LEU A 34 20.34 10.24 24.17
CA LEU A 34 21.04 11.53 24.11
C LEU A 34 20.01 12.64 24.01
N GLY A 35 20.21 13.67 24.83
CA GLY A 35 19.28 14.76 25.06
C GLY A 35 18.83 15.45 23.77
N ARG A 36 17.55 15.80 23.74
CA ARG A 36 17.03 16.84 22.85
C ARG A 36 15.90 17.58 23.55
N CYS A 37 15.87 18.85 23.20
CA CYS A 37 15.18 19.96 23.81
C CYS A 37 13.70 19.73 24.12
N ALA A 38 13.26 20.35 25.21
CA ALA A 38 11.87 20.48 25.60
C ALA A 38 11.02 21.09 24.48
N TYR A 39 10.05 20.33 23.98
CA TYR A 39 8.81 20.87 23.42
C TYR A 39 7.66 20.08 24.05
N GLN A 40 7.12 20.62 25.13
CA GLN A 40 5.83 20.21 25.66
C GLN A 40 4.91 21.42 25.52
N PRO A 41 3.77 21.28 24.83
CA PRO A 41 2.63 22.07 25.23
C PRO A 41 1.44 21.16 25.61
N ALA A 42 0.86 21.55 26.73
CA ALA A 42 -0.56 21.43 27.07
C ALA A 42 -1.20 20.03 26.96
N ARG A 43 -1.35 19.42 28.13
CA ARG A 43 -2.40 18.44 28.42
C ARG A 43 -3.76 19.09 28.20
N HIS A 44 -4.35 18.91 27.02
CA HIS A 44 -5.79 18.90 26.85
C HIS A 44 -6.19 17.46 26.54
N ASN A 45 -7.13 16.96 27.33
CA ASN A 45 -7.79 15.69 27.13
C ASN A 45 -8.40 15.64 25.72
N MET A 46 -7.79 14.92 24.76
CA MET A 46 -8.41 14.58 23.47
C MET A 46 -8.53 13.05 23.37
N PRO A 47 -9.63 12.47 23.86
CA PRO A 47 -9.98 11.09 23.54
C PRO A 47 -10.83 11.10 22.26
N SER A 48 -10.38 10.43 21.18
CA SER A 48 -11.21 9.62 20.25
C SER A 48 -10.62 9.40 18.83
N LEU A 49 -9.63 10.15 18.35
CA LEU A 49 -9.23 10.04 16.92
C LEU A 49 -8.48 8.74 16.54
N ALA A 50 -7.87 8.04 17.51
CA ALA A 50 -7.11 6.84 17.23
C ALA A 50 -7.95 5.66 16.69
N SER A 51 -9.25 5.63 16.97
CA SER A 51 -10.13 4.55 16.52
C SER A 51 -10.49 4.67 15.05
N ASP A 52 -10.72 5.88 14.54
CA ASP A 52 -11.12 6.10 13.15
C ASP A 52 -9.96 5.87 12.18
N ASP A 53 -8.75 6.29 12.54
CA ASP A 53 -7.54 6.04 11.75
C ASP A 53 -7.23 4.54 11.67
N ALA A 54 -7.33 3.81 12.80
CA ALA A 54 -7.12 2.36 12.82
C ALA A 54 -8.17 1.60 11.99
N ILE A 55 -9.45 2.02 12.04
CA ILE A 55 -10.52 1.43 11.21
C ILE A 55 -10.28 1.73 9.73
N ASN A 56 -9.84 2.94 9.39
CA ASN A 56 -9.52 3.31 8.02
C ASN A 56 -8.31 2.52 7.49
N ASP A 57 -7.30 2.29 8.32
CA ASP A 57 -6.12 1.49 7.97
C ASP A 57 -6.49 0.02 7.70
N GLU A 58 -7.36 -0.58 8.50
CA GLU A 58 -7.82 -1.96 8.28
C GLU A 58 -8.65 -2.09 6.99
N ARG A 59 -9.51 -1.10 6.71
CA ARG A 59 -10.26 -1.03 5.45
C ARG A 59 -9.35 -0.84 4.25
N LEU A 60 -8.29 -0.03 4.37
CA LEU A 60 -7.33 0.18 3.29
C LEU A 60 -6.50 -1.09 3.05
N LYS A 61 -6.07 -1.78 4.11
CA LYS A 61 -5.33 -3.05 4.02
C LYS A 61 -6.15 -4.15 3.36
N SER A 62 -7.42 -4.30 3.74
CA SER A 62 -8.33 -5.28 3.12
C SER A 62 -8.61 -4.96 1.65
N ALA A 63 -8.83 -3.70 1.30
CA ALA A 63 -8.98 -3.27 -0.09
C ALA A 63 -7.71 -3.53 -0.91
N LEU A 64 -6.53 -3.26 -0.33
CA LEU A 64 -5.25 -3.53 -0.97
C LEU A 64 -5.04 -5.02 -1.21
N TRP A 65 -5.29 -5.86 -0.19
CA TRP A 65 -5.17 -7.31 -0.30
C TRP A 65 -6.08 -7.86 -1.41
N TYR A 66 -7.33 -7.39 -1.48
CA TYR A 66 -8.25 -7.77 -2.55
C TYR A 66 -7.72 -7.36 -3.94
N ALA A 67 -7.26 -6.12 -4.11
CA ALA A 67 -6.73 -5.64 -5.38
C ALA A 67 -5.48 -6.43 -5.82
N VAL A 68 -4.58 -6.72 -4.89
CA VAL A 68 -3.38 -7.54 -5.15
C VAL A 68 -3.77 -8.97 -5.53
N GLY A 69 -4.72 -9.58 -4.81
CA GLY A 69 -5.24 -10.91 -5.13
C GLY A 69 -5.79 -10.98 -6.56
N LYS A 70 -6.60 -9.99 -6.96
CA LYS A 70 -7.14 -9.92 -8.33
C LYS A 70 -6.06 -9.83 -9.41
N ILE A 71 -5.03 -9.00 -9.19
CA ILE A 71 -3.90 -8.88 -10.13
C ILE A 71 -3.12 -10.20 -10.22
N VAL A 72 -2.87 -10.84 -9.08
CA VAL A 72 -2.18 -12.13 -9.03
C VAL A 72 -3.01 -13.21 -9.73
N ASP A 73 -4.32 -13.25 -9.51
CA ASP A 73 -5.22 -14.20 -10.17
C ASP A 73 -5.21 -14.03 -11.70
N GLU A 74 -5.23 -12.79 -12.20
CA GLU A 74 -5.15 -12.50 -13.64
C GLU A 74 -3.83 -13.00 -14.26
N VAL A 75 -2.71 -12.75 -13.57
CA VAL A 75 -1.38 -13.18 -14.04
C VAL A 75 -1.25 -14.71 -13.97
N THR A 76 -1.66 -15.31 -12.86
CA THR A 76 -1.54 -16.77 -12.66
C THR A 76 -2.45 -17.56 -13.59
N LEU A 77 -3.65 -17.04 -13.90
CA LEU A 77 -4.54 -17.61 -14.91
C LEU A 77 -3.89 -17.62 -16.30
N SER A 78 -3.18 -16.55 -16.68
CA SER A 78 -2.47 -16.48 -17.96
C SER A 78 -1.28 -17.45 -18.06
N GLN A 79 -0.69 -17.81 -16.92
CA GLN A 79 0.48 -18.69 -16.82
C GLN A 79 0.13 -20.14 -16.47
N GLY A 80 -1.14 -20.43 -16.16
CA GLY A 80 -1.59 -21.75 -15.72
C GLY A 80 -1.04 -22.18 -14.36
N LEU A 81 -0.74 -21.21 -13.48
CA LEU A 81 -0.19 -21.45 -12.15
C LEU A 81 -1.22 -21.14 -11.06
N ASN A 82 -0.96 -21.59 -9.83
CA ASN A 82 -1.76 -21.23 -8.66
C ASN A 82 -0.88 -20.47 -7.66
N ALA A 83 -1.33 -19.29 -7.22
CA ALA A 83 -0.64 -18.54 -6.18
C ALA A 83 -0.95 -19.09 -4.78
N SER A 84 0.09 -19.21 -3.94
CA SER A 84 -0.09 -19.54 -2.53
C SER A 84 -0.66 -18.33 -1.76
N PRO A 85 -1.59 -18.53 -0.81
CA PRO A 85 -2.09 -17.45 0.05
C PRO A 85 -0.97 -16.69 0.79
N HIS A 86 0.12 -17.38 1.16
CA HIS A 86 1.28 -16.77 1.80
C HIS A 86 2.05 -15.83 0.85
N PHE A 87 2.09 -16.16 -0.45
CA PHE A 87 2.69 -15.31 -1.47
C PHE A 87 1.87 -14.03 -1.65
N ILE A 88 0.53 -14.14 -1.69
CA ILE A 88 -0.36 -12.99 -1.79
C ILE A 88 -0.21 -12.08 -0.56
N GLY A 89 -0.14 -12.65 0.64
CA GLY A 89 0.10 -11.90 1.88
C GLY A 89 1.47 -11.19 1.91
N GLY A 90 2.54 -11.88 1.52
CA GLY A 90 3.86 -11.25 1.42
C GLY A 90 3.92 -10.14 0.36
N LEU A 91 3.22 -10.33 -0.76
CA LEU A 91 3.14 -9.32 -1.81
C LEU A 91 2.33 -8.09 -1.37
N SER A 92 1.22 -8.27 -0.65
CA SER A 92 0.44 -7.13 -0.15
C SER A 92 1.23 -6.27 0.84
N GLU A 93 2.00 -6.88 1.73
CA GLU A 93 2.88 -6.14 2.66
C GLU A 93 3.99 -5.38 1.91
N LEU A 94 4.60 -6.01 0.90
CA LEU A 94 5.60 -5.36 0.06
C LEU A 94 5.02 -4.15 -0.68
N VAL A 95 3.81 -4.27 -1.22
CA VAL A 95 3.12 -3.18 -1.92
C VAL A 95 2.78 -2.05 -0.95
N ALA A 96 2.30 -2.36 0.26
CA ALA A 96 2.04 -1.36 1.29
C ALA A 96 3.30 -0.54 1.63
N ALA A 97 4.43 -1.22 1.88
CA ALA A 97 5.71 -0.55 2.10
C ALA A 97 6.14 0.30 0.90
N LYS A 98 5.91 -0.19 -0.32
CA LYS A 98 6.26 0.55 -1.55
C LYS A 98 5.42 1.80 -1.72
N ILE A 99 4.12 1.75 -1.41
CA ILE A 99 3.22 2.92 -1.45
C ILE A 99 3.72 4.01 -0.49
N SER A 100 4.14 3.63 0.72
CA SER A 100 4.70 4.59 1.68
C SER A 100 5.95 5.28 1.13
N ALA A 101 6.91 4.50 0.60
CA ALA A 101 8.14 5.05 0.04
C ALA A 101 7.86 5.96 -1.17
N VAL A 102 6.99 5.53 -2.09
CA VAL A 102 6.63 6.30 -3.28
C VAL A 102 5.90 7.59 -2.91
N SER A 103 5.03 7.58 -1.90
CA SER A 103 4.33 8.78 -1.44
C SER A 103 5.31 9.84 -0.93
N THR A 104 6.30 9.43 -0.11
CA THR A 104 7.36 10.33 0.38
C THR A 104 8.22 10.88 -0.76
N ASP A 105 8.58 10.04 -1.73
CA ASP A 105 9.36 10.48 -2.89
C ASP A 105 8.59 11.52 -3.74
N LEU A 106 7.28 11.30 -3.95
CA LEU A 106 6.43 12.23 -4.71
C LEU A 106 6.29 13.59 -4.03
N GLU A 107 6.14 13.61 -2.70
CA GLU A 107 6.09 14.85 -1.93
C GLU A 107 7.41 15.62 -2.04
N ALA A 108 8.54 14.93 -1.89
CA ALA A 108 9.86 15.54 -2.03
C ALA A 108 10.08 16.13 -3.44
N PHE A 109 9.61 15.47 -4.49
CA PHE A 109 9.72 15.96 -5.86
C PHE A 109 8.84 17.19 -6.13
N ALA A 110 7.61 17.20 -5.62
CA ALA A 110 6.74 18.36 -5.73
C ALA A 110 7.35 19.57 -4.97
N GLN A 111 7.86 19.34 -3.75
CA GLN A 111 8.47 20.36 -2.93
C GLN A 111 9.77 20.92 -3.53
N HIS A 112 10.57 20.10 -4.20
CA HIS A 112 11.78 20.54 -4.91
C HIS A 112 11.47 21.57 -6.00
N ASP A 113 10.30 21.48 -6.64
CA ASP A 113 9.84 22.42 -7.68
C ASP A 113 8.97 23.56 -7.10
N GLY A 114 8.92 23.69 -5.77
CA GLY A 114 8.12 24.71 -5.07
C GLY A 114 6.60 24.49 -5.16
N ARG A 115 6.15 23.30 -5.57
CA ARG A 115 4.72 22.96 -5.71
C ARG A 115 4.24 22.18 -4.49
N THR A 116 3.00 22.44 -4.07
CA THR A 116 2.31 21.65 -3.03
C THR A 116 1.38 20.59 -3.63
N THR A 117 1.17 20.62 -4.94
CA THR A 117 0.32 19.66 -5.67
C THR A 117 1.18 18.75 -6.53
N ILE A 118 0.99 17.44 -6.35
CA ILE A 118 1.69 16.39 -7.12
C ILE A 118 1.14 16.37 -8.55
N GLY A 119 2.02 16.39 -9.54
CA GLY A 119 1.69 16.35 -10.96
C GLY A 119 2.30 15.15 -11.69
N SER A 120 1.96 14.97 -12.98
CA SER A 120 2.46 13.84 -13.78
C SER A 120 3.97 13.83 -13.94
N LYS A 121 4.64 14.99 -13.83
CA LYS A 121 6.11 15.10 -13.90
C LYS A 121 6.79 14.39 -12.73
N ASP A 122 6.19 14.46 -11.54
CA ASP A 122 6.75 13.88 -10.32
C ASP A 122 6.70 12.34 -10.39
N VAL A 123 5.61 11.80 -10.95
CA VAL A 123 5.47 10.35 -11.23
C VAL A 123 6.47 9.88 -12.29
N LEU A 124 6.71 10.66 -13.34
CA LEU A 124 7.72 10.33 -14.35
C LEU A 124 9.15 10.33 -13.78
N LEU A 125 9.40 11.14 -12.74
CA LEU A 125 10.70 11.20 -12.08
C LEU A 125 10.98 9.94 -11.24
N LEU A 126 9.95 9.29 -10.69
CA LEU A 126 10.10 7.99 -10.01
C LEU A 126 10.68 6.91 -10.93
N ALA A 127 10.31 6.94 -12.21
CA ALA A 127 10.77 5.96 -13.20
C ALA A 127 12.10 6.31 -13.87
N ARG A 128 12.86 7.29 -13.35
CA ARG A 128 14.10 7.76 -13.98
C ARG A 128 15.16 6.67 -14.22
N ASN A 129 15.17 5.62 -13.40
CA ASN A 129 16.15 4.54 -13.46
C ASN A 129 15.78 3.43 -14.45
N ASN A 130 14.54 3.44 -15.00
CA ASN A 130 14.05 2.40 -15.89
C ASN A 130 13.37 3.05 -17.09
N GLU A 131 14.06 3.06 -18.24
CA GLU A 131 13.58 3.69 -19.47
C GLU A 131 12.28 3.05 -19.99
N ALA A 132 12.13 1.73 -19.89
CA ALA A 132 10.92 1.03 -20.30
C ALA A 132 9.71 1.42 -19.44
N LEU A 133 9.90 1.49 -18.12
CA LEU A 133 8.85 1.95 -17.20
C LEU A 133 8.50 3.41 -17.45
N ARG A 134 9.51 4.26 -17.69
CA ARG A 134 9.30 5.67 -18.01
C ARG A 134 8.49 5.84 -19.29
N ALA A 135 8.79 5.07 -20.34
CA ALA A 135 8.04 5.10 -21.60
C ALA A 135 6.56 4.70 -21.40
N ALA A 136 6.31 3.59 -20.68
CA ALA A 136 4.96 3.14 -20.39
C ALA A 136 4.15 4.16 -19.56
N LEU A 137 4.78 4.79 -18.56
CA LEU A 137 4.13 5.84 -17.77
C LEU A 137 3.88 7.11 -18.58
N GLN A 138 4.79 7.46 -19.49
CA GLN A 138 4.63 8.62 -20.36
C GLN A 138 3.43 8.43 -21.29
N GLU A 139 3.29 7.26 -21.92
CA GLU A 139 2.13 6.91 -22.74
C GLU A 139 0.82 7.08 -21.95
N LYS A 140 0.77 6.53 -20.73
CA LYS A 140 -0.41 6.67 -19.87
C LYS A 140 -0.70 8.11 -19.44
N ALA A 141 0.35 8.91 -19.18
CA ALA A 141 0.19 10.32 -18.87
C ALA A 141 -0.39 11.10 -20.06
N ASP A 142 0.01 10.77 -21.27
CA ASP A 142 -0.47 11.44 -22.48
C ASP A 142 -1.89 10.99 -22.85
N GLU A 143 -2.24 9.71 -22.65
CA GLU A 143 -3.61 9.21 -22.72
C GLU A 143 -4.55 9.97 -21.76
N MET A 144 -4.15 10.16 -20.50
CA MET A 144 -4.96 10.90 -19.52
C MET A 144 -5.17 12.35 -19.93
N LYS A 145 -4.10 13.05 -20.36
CA LYS A 145 -4.22 14.43 -20.88
C LYS A 145 -5.15 14.51 -22.09
N ALA A 146 -5.11 13.52 -22.98
CA ALA A 146 -5.98 13.48 -24.14
C ALA A 146 -7.46 13.27 -23.75
N LYS A 147 -7.73 12.40 -22.77
CA LYS A 147 -9.09 12.18 -22.23
C LYS A 147 -9.63 13.45 -21.57
N ASP A 148 -8.82 14.14 -20.77
CA ASP A 148 -9.23 15.39 -20.11
C ASP A 148 -9.55 16.49 -21.13
N LYS A 149 -8.72 16.65 -22.16
CA LYS A 149 -8.98 17.60 -23.26
C LYS A 149 -10.28 17.30 -24.00
N ARG A 150 -10.65 16.02 -24.13
CA ARG A 150 -11.90 15.60 -24.77
C ARG A 150 -13.11 15.83 -23.87
N ALA A 151 -12.96 15.70 -22.55
CA ALA A 151 -14.04 15.95 -21.60
C ALA A 151 -14.37 17.44 -21.44
N VAL A 152 -13.38 18.32 -21.66
CA VAL A 152 -13.52 19.78 -21.57
C VAL A 152 -14.14 20.40 -22.84
N ARG A 153 -14.17 19.67 -23.96
CA ARG A 153 -14.61 20.16 -25.26
C ARG A 153 -16.02 19.71 -25.60
#